data_AF-A0A072U7L3-F1
#
_entry.id   AF-A0A072U7L3-F1
#
_cell.length_a   1.000
_cell.length_b   1.000
_cell.length_c   1.000
_cell.angle_alpha   90.00
_cell.angle_beta   90.00
_cell.angle_gamma   90.00
#
_symmetry.space_group_name_H-M   'P 1'
#
loop_
_entity.id
_entity.type
_entity.pdbx_description
1 polymer ?
#
loop_
_entity_poly.entity_id
_entity_poly.type
_entity_poly.pdbx_seq_one_letter_code
_entity_poly.pdbx_strand_id
1 'polypeptide(L)'
;MASSCSFCTKIHSLEVLKLVSLKSLTVVCKEVFEVRQSLTPFGMFSCLKEFDIIGCNLIEKLFTPQLILQLQNLETITVISCDSMKEIFAESNSDDNDRSIISLPKLTELTLEYLPQLKIVCKGSIRCGSSSSPLSIYDCPSLERQPTFYNF
;
A
#
# COMPACT_ATOMS: atom_id res chain seq x y z
N MET A 1 20.11 -3.53 24.13
CA MET A 1 20.67 -2.55 23.17
C MET A 1 20.34 -3.05 21.78
N ALA A 2 19.34 -2.47 21.12
CA ALA A 2 19.05 -2.80 19.74
C ALA A 2 20.19 -2.25 18.89
N SER A 3 20.96 -3.13 18.24
CA SER A 3 21.89 -2.74 17.20
C SER A 3 21.07 -2.03 16.12
N SER A 4 21.18 -0.71 16.04
CA SER A 4 20.55 0.06 14.97
C SER A 4 21.19 -0.38 13.66
N CYS A 5 20.46 -1.21 12.93
CA CYS A 5 20.84 -1.61 11.59
C CYS A 5 20.99 -0.33 10.75
N SER A 6 22.18 -0.11 10.17
CA SER A 6 22.48 1.06 9.35
C SER A 6 21.62 1.15 8.08
N PHE A 7 20.99 0.03 7.69
CA PHE A 7 19.94 -0.02 6.67
C PHE A 7 18.62 0.58 7.16
N CYS A 8 18.21 0.31 8.40
CA CYS A 8 16.95 0.80 8.96
C CYS A 8 16.94 2.33 9.11
N THR A 9 18.09 2.96 9.36
CA THR A 9 18.21 4.42 9.38
C THR A 9 18.29 5.03 7.97
N LYS A 10 18.65 4.29 6.91
CA LYS A 10 18.63 4.86 5.54
C LYS A 10 17.26 4.77 4.88
N ILE A 11 16.43 3.81 5.30
CA ILE A 11 15.09 3.64 4.75
C ILE A 11 14.16 4.79 5.16
N HIS A 12 14.40 5.47 6.31
CA HIS A 12 13.54 6.57 6.74
C HIS A 12 13.56 7.78 5.78
N SER A 13 14.57 7.90 4.92
CA SER A 13 14.67 8.95 3.89
C SER A 13 14.33 8.42 2.48
N LEU A 14 13.85 7.18 2.37
CA LEU A 14 13.51 6.60 1.08
C LEU A 14 12.25 7.27 0.54
N GLU A 15 12.39 7.96 -0.58
CA GLU A 15 11.25 8.59 -1.27
C GLU A 15 10.64 7.67 -2.33
N VAL A 16 11.43 6.77 -2.90
CA VAL A 16 11.01 5.88 -3.99
C VAL A 16 11.35 4.44 -3.64
N LEU A 17 10.37 3.55 -3.69
CA LEU A 17 10.54 2.11 -3.51
C LEU A 17 10.00 1.38 -4.72
N LYS A 18 10.89 0.75 -5.50
CA LYS A 18 10.53 -0.08 -6.65
C LYS A 18 10.88 -1.53 -6.40
N LEU A 19 9.91 -2.41 -6.56
CA LEU A 19 10.04 -3.85 -6.36
C LEU A 19 9.74 -4.56 -7.69
N VAL A 20 10.77 -5.07 -8.36
CA VAL A 20 10.66 -5.60 -9.73
C VAL A 20 11.04 -7.08 -9.77
N SER A 21 10.09 -7.91 -10.22
CA SER A 21 10.26 -9.34 -10.50
C SER A 21 10.85 -10.15 -9.33
N LEU A 22 10.48 -9.79 -8.10
CA LEU A 22 10.98 -10.45 -6.90
C LEU A 22 10.21 -11.76 -6.66
N LYS A 23 10.72 -12.85 -7.25
CA LYS A 23 10.09 -14.17 -7.33
C LYS A 23 9.75 -14.83 -5.99
N SER A 24 10.35 -14.38 -4.89
CA SER A 24 10.15 -14.93 -3.54
C SER A 24 9.53 -13.93 -2.57
N LEU A 25 9.18 -12.72 -3.03
CA LEU A 25 8.57 -11.70 -2.18
C LEU A 25 7.09 -12.03 -1.98
N THR A 26 6.72 -12.35 -0.74
CA THR A 26 5.34 -12.67 -0.35
C THR A 26 4.67 -11.56 0.45
N VAL A 27 5.45 -10.64 1.02
CA VAL A 27 4.97 -9.54 1.86
C VAL A 27 5.97 -8.39 1.82
N VAL A 28 5.49 -7.15 1.74
CA VAL A 28 6.33 -5.93 1.71
C VAL A 28 6.92 -5.62 3.09
N CYS A 29 6.10 -5.73 4.14
CA CYS A 29 6.54 -5.51 5.51
C CYS A 29 5.87 -6.55 6.43
N LYS A 30 6.69 -7.35 7.13
CA LYS A 30 6.18 -8.22 8.19
C LYS A 30 5.94 -7.37 9.42
N GLU A 31 4.69 -7.27 9.85
CA GLU A 31 4.37 -6.64 11.12
C GLU A 31 4.98 -7.47 12.25
N VAL A 32 5.87 -6.85 13.03
CA VAL A 32 6.34 -7.45 14.27
C VAL A 32 5.32 -7.05 15.34
N PHE A 33 4.45 -7.98 15.75
CA PHE A 33 3.45 -7.82 16.81
C PHE A 33 4.07 -7.66 18.22
N GLU A 34 5.34 -7.29 18.32
CA GLU A 34 5.97 -7.09 19.62
C GLU A 34 5.69 -5.68 20.13
N VAL A 35 4.62 -5.64 20.93
CA VAL A 35 4.49 -4.80 22.12
C VAL A 35 4.38 -3.29 21.86
N ARG A 36 3.48 -2.67 22.63
CA ARG A 36 3.37 -1.22 22.82
C ARG A 36 4.73 -0.62 23.22
N GLN A 37 5.62 -0.32 22.27
CA GLN A 37 6.81 0.54 22.41
C GLN A 37 7.73 0.37 21.18
N SER A 38 7.45 1.11 20.12
CA SER A 38 8.55 1.73 19.38
C SER A 38 8.18 3.19 19.16
N LEU A 39 8.78 4.04 19.98
CA LEU A 39 8.74 5.50 19.93
C LEU A 39 9.51 6.02 18.70
N THR A 40 9.17 5.55 17.51
CA THR A 40 9.55 6.24 16.28
C THR A 40 8.31 7.00 15.80
N PRO A 41 8.27 8.33 15.95
CA PRO A 41 7.17 9.17 15.46
C PRO A 41 7.00 9.09 13.93
N PHE A 42 7.99 8.49 13.26
CA PHE A 42 8.12 8.35 11.83
C PHE A 42 8.27 6.86 11.53
N GLY A 43 7.23 6.28 10.92
CA GLY A 43 7.30 4.90 10.41
C GLY A 43 8.43 4.75 9.39
N MET A 44 8.84 3.52 9.12
CA MET A 44 9.96 3.23 8.21
C MET A 44 9.77 3.84 6.81
N PHE A 45 8.51 4.01 6.38
CA PHE A 45 8.14 4.59 5.09
C PHE A 45 7.63 6.04 5.17
N SER A 46 7.96 6.78 6.24
CA SER A 46 7.42 8.13 6.46
C SER A 46 7.75 9.14 5.36
N CYS A 47 8.86 8.97 4.63
CA CYS A 47 9.26 9.86 3.53
C CYS A 47 8.90 9.30 2.15
N LEU A 48 8.26 8.12 2.08
CA LEU A 48 7.96 7.47 0.82
C LEU A 48 6.89 8.25 0.06
N LYS A 49 7.19 8.59 -1.20
CA LYS A 49 6.34 9.31 -2.14
C LYS A 49 5.90 8.42 -3.30
N GLU A 50 6.77 7.52 -3.74
CA GLU A 50 6.50 6.64 -4.89
C GLU A 50 6.70 5.17 -4.49
N PHE A 51 5.71 4.35 -4.80
CA PHE A 51 5.76 2.92 -4.60
C PHE A 51 5.38 2.18 -5.88
N ASP A 52 6.34 1.47 -6.47
CA ASP A 52 6.12 0.65 -7.65
C ASP A 52 6.34 -0.83 -7.34
N ILE A 53 5.44 -1.68 -7.80
CA ILE A 53 5.59 -3.13 -7.76
C ILE A 53 5.22 -3.75 -9.11
N ILE A 54 6.18 -4.47 -9.70
CA ILE A 54 6.08 -4.98 -11.07
C ILE A 54 6.50 -6.45 -11.10
N GLY A 55 5.63 -7.37 -11.52
CA GLY A 55 6.00 -8.77 -11.68
C GLY A 55 6.24 -9.54 -10.37
N CYS A 56 5.68 -9.10 -9.25
CA CYS A 56 5.82 -9.76 -7.94
C CYS A 56 4.65 -10.72 -7.67
N ASN A 57 4.74 -11.91 -8.25
CA ASN A 57 3.58 -12.82 -8.42
C ASN A 57 3.18 -13.62 -7.17
N LEU A 58 3.78 -13.40 -6.00
CA LEU A 58 3.41 -14.11 -4.76
C LEU A 58 2.74 -13.20 -3.72
N ILE A 59 2.60 -11.90 -3.98
CA ILE A 59 1.91 -10.99 -3.06
C ILE A 59 0.42 -11.01 -3.38
N GLU A 60 -0.39 -11.39 -2.38
CA GLU A 60 -1.86 -11.38 -2.52
C GLU A 60 -2.50 -10.09 -1.99
N LYS A 61 -1.88 -9.47 -0.98
CA LYS A 61 -2.35 -8.25 -0.34
C LYS A 61 -1.20 -7.27 -0.22
N LEU A 62 -1.33 -6.08 -0.80
CA LEU A 62 -0.19 -5.16 -0.90
C LEU A 62 0.04 -4.36 0.40
N PHE A 63 -0.97 -3.61 0.84
CA PHE A 63 -0.86 -2.75 2.02
C PHE A 63 -1.71 -3.27 3.16
N THR A 64 -1.09 -3.47 4.33
CA THR A 64 -1.82 -3.70 5.58
C THR A 64 -2.27 -2.38 6.21
N PRO A 65 -3.30 -2.37 7.08
CA PRO A 65 -3.73 -1.15 7.77
C PRO A 65 -2.59 -0.42 8.49
N GLN A 66 -1.69 -1.15 9.11
CA GLN A 66 -0.54 -0.63 9.85
C GLN A 66 0.48 0.02 8.91
N LEU A 67 0.69 -0.56 7.72
CA LEU A 67 1.58 0.00 6.73
C LEU A 67 1.03 1.31 6.16
N ILE A 68 -0.28 1.40 5.91
CA ILE A 68 -0.96 2.61 5.44
C ILE A 68 -0.72 3.81 6.38
N LEU A 69 -0.69 3.58 7.71
CA LEU A 69 -0.39 4.62 8.69
C LEU A 69 1.00 5.25 8.51
N GLN A 70 1.94 4.54 7.89
CA GLN A 70 3.29 5.03 7.63
C GLN A 70 3.43 5.75 6.28
N LEU A 71 2.42 5.67 5.41
CA LEU A 71 2.46 6.11 4.01
C LEU A 71 1.79 7.48 3.79
N GLN A 72 1.83 8.37 4.79
CA GLN A 72 1.13 9.66 4.72
C GLN A 72 1.73 10.65 3.70
N ASN A 73 2.94 10.37 3.20
CA ASN A 73 3.58 11.17 2.15
C ASN A 73 3.49 10.53 0.76
N LEU A 74 2.78 9.40 0.62
CA LEU A 74 2.71 8.67 -0.63
C LEU A 74 1.86 9.45 -1.66
N GLU A 75 2.45 9.67 -2.83
CA GLU A 75 1.92 10.43 -3.94
C GLU A 75 1.50 9.50 -5.08
N THR A 76 2.34 8.52 -5.41
CA THR A 76 2.10 7.60 -6.54
C THR A 76 2.23 6.14 -6.12
N ILE A 77 1.31 5.32 -6.63
CA ILE A 77 1.30 3.86 -6.46
C ILE A 77 1.12 3.21 -7.82
N THR A 78 2.06 2.34 -8.20
CA THR A 78 2.00 1.59 -9.46
C THR A 78 2.07 0.09 -9.19
N VAL A 79 1.09 -0.68 -9.64
CA VAL A 79 1.03 -2.15 -9.49
C VAL A 79 0.81 -2.78 -10.85
N ILE A 80 1.82 -3.47 -11.38
CA ILE A 80 1.80 -3.99 -12.75
C ILE A 80 2.15 -5.49 -12.76
N SER A 81 1.38 -6.29 -13.52
CA SER A 81 1.68 -7.70 -13.80
C SER A 81 1.97 -8.54 -12.54
N CYS A 82 1.21 -8.34 -11.47
CA CYS A 82 1.34 -9.12 -10.22
C CYS A 82 0.21 -10.16 -10.14
N ASP A 83 0.47 -11.37 -10.65
CA ASP A 83 -0.58 -12.34 -10.97
C ASP A 83 -1.44 -12.83 -9.79
N SER A 84 -0.87 -12.88 -8.58
CA SER A 84 -1.58 -13.34 -7.38
C SER A 84 -2.22 -12.21 -6.58
N MET A 85 -2.09 -10.95 -7.03
CA MET A 85 -2.61 -9.78 -6.32
C MET A 85 -4.15 -9.86 -6.25
N LYS A 86 -4.72 -9.94 -5.05
CA LYS A 86 -6.17 -10.03 -4.80
C LYS A 86 -6.73 -8.74 -4.21
N GLU A 87 -5.95 -8.10 -3.35
CA GLU A 87 -6.32 -6.86 -2.64
C GLU A 87 -5.17 -5.84 -2.63
N ILE A 88 -5.47 -4.58 -2.95
CA ILE A 88 -4.45 -3.50 -2.85
C ILE A 88 -4.37 -3.01 -1.41
N PHE A 89 -5.49 -2.58 -0.85
CA PHE A 89 -5.56 -2.13 0.54
C PHE A 89 -6.32 -3.15 1.39
N ALA A 90 -5.58 -3.88 2.23
CA ALA A 90 -6.13 -4.85 3.15
C ALA A 90 -6.83 -4.17 4.34
N GLU A 91 -7.87 -4.81 4.83
CA GLU A 91 -8.71 -4.33 5.92
C GLU A 91 -8.18 -4.74 7.31
N SER A 92 -8.50 -3.94 8.33
CA SER A 92 -8.32 -4.34 9.73
C SER A 92 -9.48 -5.24 10.17
N ASN A 93 -9.19 -6.33 10.89
CA ASN A 93 -10.16 -7.36 11.33
C ASN A 93 -11.27 -6.89 12.31
N SER A 94 -11.72 -5.63 12.26
CA SER A 94 -12.80 -5.10 13.09
C SER A 94 -14.13 -5.23 12.34
N ASP A 95 -15.11 -5.87 12.97
CA ASP A 95 -16.42 -6.31 12.44
C ASP A 95 -17.36 -5.23 11.84
N ASP A 96 -16.88 -4.02 11.58
CA ASP A 96 -17.64 -2.89 11.03
C ASP A 96 -17.12 -2.54 9.60
N ASN A 97 -17.24 -3.52 8.70
CA ASN A 97 -16.50 -3.67 7.43
C ASN A 97 -16.85 -2.70 6.27
N ASP A 98 -17.91 -1.91 6.33
CA ASP A 98 -18.27 -0.99 5.22
C ASP A 98 -17.92 0.48 5.49
N ARG A 99 -17.26 0.78 6.63
CA ARG A 99 -16.96 2.16 7.06
C ARG A 99 -15.46 2.46 7.21
N SER A 100 -14.58 1.54 6.82
CA SER A 100 -13.14 1.77 6.92
C SER A 100 -12.71 2.88 5.95
N ILE A 101 -12.11 3.93 6.50
CA ILE A 101 -11.59 5.07 5.76
C ILE A 101 -10.07 4.99 5.75
N ILE A 102 -9.50 4.85 4.55
CA ILE A 102 -8.05 4.95 4.34
C ILE A 102 -7.69 6.41 4.10
N SER A 103 -6.68 6.90 4.81
CA SER A 103 -6.17 8.26 4.68
C SER A 103 -4.83 8.26 3.97
N LEU A 104 -4.79 8.78 2.74
CA LEU A 104 -3.59 8.97 1.93
C LEU A 104 -3.59 10.41 1.36
N PRO A 105 -3.27 11.42 2.20
CA PRO A 105 -3.52 12.83 1.88
C PRO A 105 -2.75 13.38 0.70
N LYS A 106 -1.66 12.75 0.29
CA LYS A 106 -0.84 13.18 -0.86
C LYS A 106 -1.05 12.36 -2.11
N LEU A 107 -1.89 11.32 -2.07
CA LEU A 107 -2.06 10.41 -3.21
C LEU A 107 -2.67 11.15 -4.41
N THR A 108 -1.90 11.20 -5.49
CA THR A 108 -2.24 11.78 -6.79
C THR A 108 -2.45 10.74 -7.87
N GLU A 109 -1.83 9.57 -7.74
CA GLU A 109 -1.91 8.51 -8.74
C GLU A 109 -1.95 7.12 -8.11
N LEU A 110 -2.89 6.29 -8.57
CA LEU A 110 -3.00 4.87 -8.28
C LEU A 110 -3.24 4.12 -9.59
N THR A 111 -2.18 3.51 -10.11
CA THR A 111 -2.18 2.81 -11.40
C THR A 111 -2.10 1.30 -11.19
N LEU A 112 -3.11 0.59 -11.71
CA LEU A 112 -3.28 -0.86 -11.57
C LEU A 112 -3.40 -1.49 -12.96
N GLU A 113 -2.40 -2.29 -13.36
CA GLU A 113 -2.35 -2.86 -14.71
C GLU A 113 -2.04 -4.36 -14.73
N TYR A 114 -2.74 -5.11 -15.59
CA TYR A 114 -2.48 -6.53 -15.81
C TYR A 114 -2.53 -7.35 -14.52
N LEU A 115 -3.60 -7.21 -13.75
CA LEU A 115 -3.79 -7.89 -12.47
C LEU A 115 -4.93 -8.91 -12.58
N PRO A 116 -4.66 -10.13 -13.08
CA PRO A 116 -5.69 -11.10 -13.44
C PRO A 116 -6.51 -11.58 -12.24
N GLN A 117 -5.95 -11.58 -11.02
CA GLN A 117 -6.62 -12.03 -9.80
C GLN A 117 -7.10 -10.88 -8.90
N LEU A 118 -6.93 -9.62 -9.29
CA LEU A 118 -7.33 -8.48 -8.46
C LEU A 118 -8.85 -8.47 -8.37
N LYS A 119 -9.38 -8.66 -7.16
CA LYS A 119 -10.83 -8.64 -6.90
C LYS A 119 -11.30 -7.34 -6.28
N ILE A 120 -10.52 -6.80 -5.36
CA ILE A 120 -10.93 -5.65 -4.55
C ILE A 120 -9.76 -4.68 -4.43
N VAL A 121 -9.94 -3.42 -4.84
CA VAL A 121 -8.91 -2.39 -4.57
C VAL A 121 -8.99 -1.95 -3.11
N CYS A 122 -10.19 -1.62 -2.64
CA CYS A 122 -10.49 -1.28 -1.25
C CYS A 122 -11.95 -1.67 -0.97
N LYS A 123 -12.24 -2.17 0.23
CA LYS A 123 -13.63 -2.43 0.64
C LYS A 123 -14.38 -1.17 1.05
N GLY A 124 -13.68 -0.23 1.69
CA GLY A 124 -14.20 1.05 2.14
C GLY A 124 -13.85 2.19 1.18
N SER A 125 -13.57 3.36 1.75
CA SER A 125 -13.28 4.57 0.97
C SER A 125 -11.87 5.09 1.19
N ILE A 126 -11.35 5.82 0.21
CA ILE A 126 -10.03 6.45 0.27
C ILE A 126 -10.20 7.97 0.32
N ARG A 127 -9.70 8.58 1.40
CA ARG A 127 -9.53 10.02 1.51
C ARG A 127 -8.16 10.40 0.97
N CYS A 128 -8.12 11.20 -0.09
CA CYS A 128 -6.89 11.68 -0.71
C CYS A 128 -6.95 13.19 -0.98
N GLY A 129 -5.79 13.84 -1.15
CA GLY A 129 -5.74 15.30 -1.41
C GLY A 129 -5.98 15.69 -2.86
N SER A 130 -6.18 14.71 -3.75
CA SER A 130 -6.42 14.94 -5.17
C SER A 130 -7.77 15.59 -5.44
N SER A 131 -7.85 16.44 -6.47
CA SER A 131 -9.11 17.05 -6.91
C SER A 131 -9.95 16.12 -7.79
N SER A 132 -9.30 15.16 -8.46
CA SER A 132 -9.90 14.11 -9.29
C SER A 132 -9.64 12.72 -8.70
N SER A 133 -10.39 11.70 -9.14
CA SER A 133 -10.08 10.31 -8.82
C SER A 133 -8.67 9.96 -9.29
N PRO A 134 -7.75 9.51 -8.41
CA PRO A 134 -6.37 9.16 -8.77
C PRO A 134 -6.26 7.77 -9.43
N LEU A 135 -7.36 7.02 -9.54
CA LEU A 135 -7.37 5.61 -9.95
C LEU A 135 -7.40 5.41 -11.47
N SER A 136 -6.40 4.71 -11.98
CA SER A 136 -6.29 4.20 -13.35
C SER A 136 -6.23 2.66 -13.32
N ILE A 137 -7.12 1.99 -14.07
CA ILE A 137 -7.19 0.53 -14.13
C ILE A 137 -7.11 0.07 -15.58
N TYR A 138 -6.21 -0.87 -15.86
CA TYR A 138 -6.04 -1.50 -17.17
C TYR A 138 -5.92 -3.02 -17.02
N ASP A 139 -6.67 -3.77 -17.82
CA ASP A 139 -6.61 -5.24 -17.87
C ASP A 139 -6.62 -5.93 -16.47
N CYS A 140 -7.67 -5.67 -15.70
CA CYS A 140 -7.92 -6.29 -14.40
C CYS A 140 -9.25 -7.07 -14.45
N PRO A 141 -9.30 -8.23 -15.12
CA PRO A 141 -10.54 -8.91 -15.49
C PRO A 141 -11.37 -9.45 -14.32
N SER A 142 -10.75 -9.70 -13.17
CA SER A 142 -11.44 -10.23 -11.97
C SER A 142 -11.92 -9.13 -11.01
N LEU A 143 -11.81 -7.85 -11.39
CA LEU A 143 -12.09 -6.74 -10.48
C LEU A 143 -13.59 -6.61 -10.20
N GLU A 144 -13.97 -6.82 -8.94
CA GLU A 144 -15.35 -6.79 -8.46
C GLU A 144 -15.67 -5.47 -7.72
N ARG A 145 -14.69 -4.86 -7.04
CA ARG A 145 -14.91 -3.67 -6.20
C ARG A 145 -13.79 -2.63 -6.28
N GLN A 146 -14.20 -1.37 -6.44
CA GLN A 146 -13.34 -0.19 -6.44
C GLN A 146 -13.65 0.73 -5.24
N PRO A 147 -12.66 1.50 -4.72
CA PRO A 147 -12.88 2.52 -3.70
C PRO A 147 -13.75 3.67 -4.21
N THR A 148 -14.49 4.28 -3.29
CA THR A 148 -14.94 5.66 -3.44
C THR A 148 -13.81 6.60 -3.00
N PHE A 149 -13.47 7.57 -3.84
CA PHE A 149 -12.53 8.63 -3.49
C PHE A 149 -13.28 9.88 -3.04
N TYR A 150 -12.75 10.55 -2.01
CA TYR A 150 -13.17 11.89 -1.65
C TYR A 150 -12.00 12.72 -1.17
N ASN A 151 -12.15 14.03 -1.35
CA ASN A 151 -11.08 14.98 -1.15
C ASN A 151 -10.99 15.38 0.32
N PHE A 152 -9.82 15.84 0.75
CA PHE A 152 -9.65 16.42 2.07
C PHE A 152 -10.44 17.71 2.27
#